data_AF-A0A1Y3BH28-F1
#
_entry.id   AF-A0A1Y3BH28-F1
#
_cell.length_a   1.000
_cell.length_b   1.000
_cell.length_c   1.000
_cell.angle_alpha   90.00
_cell.angle_beta   90.00
_cell.angle_gamma   90.00
#
_symmetry.space_group_name_H-M   'P 1'
#
loop_
_entity.id
_entity.type
_entity.pdbx_description
1 polymer ?
#
loop_
_entity_poly.entity_id
_entity_poly.type
_entity_poly.pdbx_seq_one_letter_code
_entity_poly.pdbx_strand_id
1 'polypeptide(L)'
;MSYQRVLSPNLPQPLSRPSSECSIDQVTLSNIKRTSNIESSQITPPPVTNSTTSSQMIPPNGPNYPSTNTSQHVILQRHPMLWQGLLTLKNEQAAVQMHYVCGNRNVAVQALPFHESNSASLRITQRMRFEPSQLQSLENKIQSKDECCILLALPCGRDQVDVLTQSNNLRKYFITYLQSKLAAGIVNDSAGFITHIFPPCDFSEQHLVQTAPDMLHHLSGISHLMVVITTTTNTTNHA
;
A
#
# COMPACT_ATOMS: atom_id res chain seq x y z
N MET A 1 -49.36 52.02 -22.15
CA MET A 1 -48.68 50.85 -21.54
C MET A 1 -47.53 50.48 -22.46
N SER A 2 -46.35 51.02 -22.15
CA SER A 2 -45.16 51.02 -23.01
C SER A 2 -44.22 49.91 -22.56
N TYR A 3 -43.89 48.97 -23.45
CA TYR A 3 -42.88 47.94 -23.19
C TYR A 3 -41.51 48.46 -23.58
N GLN A 4 -40.64 48.58 -22.57
CA GLN A 4 -39.28 49.08 -22.66
C GLN A 4 -38.34 47.91 -22.98
N ARG A 5 -37.72 47.95 -24.17
CA ARG A 5 -36.70 46.99 -24.61
C ARG A 5 -35.36 47.43 -24.03
N VAL A 6 -34.86 46.71 -23.02
CA VAL A 6 -33.51 46.92 -22.46
C VAL A 6 -32.50 46.12 -23.28
N LEU A 7 -31.52 46.83 -23.82
CA LEU A 7 -30.33 46.33 -24.50
C LEU A 7 -29.18 46.19 -23.49
N SER A 8 -28.35 45.14 -23.68
CA SER A 8 -26.90 44.99 -23.35
C SER A 8 -26.58 43.68 -22.61
N PRO A 9 -25.31 43.22 -22.55
CA PRO A 9 -24.39 42.97 -23.67
C PRO A 9 -23.58 41.65 -23.51
N ASN A 10 -22.90 41.23 -24.60
CA ASN A 10 -21.66 40.43 -24.66
C ASN A 10 -21.51 39.15 -23.81
N LEU A 11 -21.60 38.01 -24.49
CA LEU A 11 -21.13 36.69 -24.04
C LEU A 11 -19.69 36.45 -24.53
N PRO A 12 -18.70 36.15 -23.68
CA PRO A 12 -17.38 35.73 -24.13
C PRO A 12 -17.39 34.29 -24.67
N GLN A 13 -16.76 34.08 -25.82
CA GLN A 13 -16.53 32.75 -26.43
C GLN A 13 -15.46 31.93 -25.67
N PRO A 14 -15.51 30.59 -25.70
CA PRO A 14 -14.48 29.76 -25.10
C PRO A 14 -13.18 29.79 -25.90
N LEU A 15 -12.08 30.10 -25.23
CA LEU A 15 -10.72 30.05 -25.75
C LEU A 15 -10.31 28.60 -26.05
N SER A 16 -9.86 28.40 -27.29
CA SER A 16 -9.31 27.18 -27.85
C SER A 16 -8.09 26.67 -27.08
N ARG A 17 -8.09 25.36 -26.84
CA ARG A 17 -7.02 24.57 -26.23
C ARG A 17 -5.94 24.29 -27.29
N PRO A 18 -4.66 24.64 -27.09
CA PRO A 18 -3.61 24.13 -27.96
C PRO A 18 -3.20 22.71 -27.55
N SER A 19 -3.21 21.83 -28.54
CA SER A 19 -2.65 20.48 -28.54
C SER A 19 -1.12 20.58 -28.52
N SER A 20 -0.48 19.98 -27.53
CA SER A 20 0.96 19.69 -27.57
C SER A 20 1.16 18.23 -27.97
N GLU A 21 1.30 18.01 -29.28
CA GLU A 21 1.96 16.82 -29.82
C GLU A 21 3.47 17.03 -29.66
N CYS A 22 4.13 16.16 -28.89
CA CYS A 22 5.58 16.10 -28.82
C CYS A 22 6.04 14.91 -29.66
N SER A 23 6.75 15.21 -30.75
CA SER A 23 7.27 14.27 -31.73
C SER A 23 8.27 13.27 -31.14
N ILE A 24 8.20 12.05 -31.67
CA ILE A 24 9.18 10.98 -31.50
C ILE A 24 10.34 11.27 -32.46
N ASP A 25 11.53 11.53 -31.93
CA ASP A 25 12.77 11.53 -32.72
C ASP A 25 13.36 10.11 -32.77
N GLN A 26 13.34 9.55 -33.98
CA GLN A 26 14.19 8.45 -34.40
C GLN A 26 15.65 8.91 -34.47
N VAL A 27 16.55 8.19 -33.80
CA VAL A 27 17.97 8.15 -34.20
C VAL A 27 18.34 6.70 -34.51
N THR A 28 18.67 6.50 -35.78
CA THR A 28 19.29 5.31 -36.36
C THR A 28 20.81 5.46 -36.30
N LEU A 29 21.53 4.36 -36.01
CA LEU A 29 22.87 3.94 -36.47
C LEU A 29 23.37 2.88 -35.45
N SER A 30 23.98 1.74 -35.75
CA SER A 30 24.22 0.91 -36.94
C SER A 30 25.14 -0.22 -36.46
N ASN A 31 24.91 -1.45 -36.97
CA ASN A 31 25.90 -2.52 -37.20
C ASN A 31 26.79 -3.04 -36.05
N ILE A 32 26.62 -4.33 -35.71
CA ILE A 32 27.69 -5.34 -35.85
C ILE A 32 27.06 -6.65 -36.34
N LYS A 33 27.58 -7.10 -37.48
CA LYS A 33 27.36 -8.36 -38.17
C LYS A 33 28.37 -9.36 -37.60
N ARG A 34 27.94 -10.53 -37.11
CA ARG A 34 28.79 -11.74 -37.16
C ARG A 34 27.94 -12.99 -37.23
N THR A 35 28.04 -13.59 -38.39
CA THR A 35 27.52 -14.89 -38.82
C THR A 35 28.39 -16.01 -38.27
N SER A 36 27.78 -17.11 -37.84
CA SER A 36 28.28 -18.45 -38.11
C SER A 36 27.13 -19.45 -38.03
N ASN A 37 26.82 -20.02 -39.21
CA ASN A 37 26.05 -21.23 -39.42
C ASN A 37 26.59 -22.42 -38.61
N ILE A 38 25.74 -23.41 -38.33
CA ILE A 38 25.92 -24.89 -38.43
C ILE A 38 24.53 -25.45 -38.04
N GLU A 39 23.69 -25.82 -39.01
CA GLU A 39 23.54 -27.13 -39.65
C GLU A 39 22.46 -28.00 -38.98
N SER A 40 21.39 -28.26 -39.74
CA SER A 40 20.29 -29.18 -39.43
C SER A 40 20.77 -30.63 -39.48
N SER A 41 20.26 -31.49 -38.60
CA SER A 41 20.03 -32.91 -38.90
C SER A 41 19.05 -33.59 -37.93
N GLN A 42 18.41 -34.61 -38.48
CA GLN A 42 17.16 -35.30 -38.13
C GLN A 42 17.34 -36.52 -37.19
N ILE A 43 16.23 -36.86 -36.50
CA ILE A 43 15.67 -38.21 -36.20
C ILE A 43 16.51 -39.28 -35.44
N THR A 44 16.05 -39.65 -34.23
CA THR A 44 15.67 -41.03 -33.72
C THR A 44 15.98 -41.21 -32.22
N PRO A 45 15.13 -41.93 -31.44
CA PRO A 45 15.43 -42.29 -30.05
C PRO A 45 15.99 -43.71 -29.91
N PRO A 46 16.74 -44.02 -28.82
CA PRO A 46 16.96 -45.39 -28.37
C PRO A 46 16.45 -45.65 -26.93
N PRO A 47 16.40 -46.93 -26.49
CA PRO A 47 15.33 -47.46 -25.67
C PRO A 47 15.64 -47.60 -24.17
N VAL A 48 14.55 -47.81 -23.42
CA VAL A 48 14.49 -48.35 -22.04
C VAL A 48 15.07 -49.78 -22.02
N THR A 49 15.77 -50.19 -20.94
CA THR A 49 15.65 -51.50 -20.24
C THR A 49 16.76 -51.72 -19.17
N ASN A 50 16.31 -51.89 -17.92
CA ASN A 50 16.78 -52.74 -16.79
C ASN A 50 18.08 -52.49 -15.97
N SER A 51 17.82 -52.10 -14.70
CA SER A 51 17.95 -52.94 -13.47
C SER A 51 19.19 -52.82 -12.53
N THR A 52 18.84 -52.71 -11.23
CA THR A 52 19.47 -53.29 -10.02
C THR A 52 20.61 -52.55 -9.29
N THR A 53 20.21 -51.87 -8.20
CA THR A 53 20.71 -51.90 -6.81
C THR A 53 22.22 -51.98 -6.51
N SER A 54 22.80 -50.90 -5.95
CA SER A 54 23.65 -50.94 -4.75
C SER A 54 24.00 -49.54 -4.22
N SER A 55 23.71 -49.37 -2.93
CA SER A 55 24.16 -48.46 -1.86
C SER A 55 25.31 -47.45 -2.07
N GLN A 56 25.24 -46.39 -1.24
CA GLN A 56 26.29 -45.41 -0.84
C GLN A 56 26.51 -44.22 -1.80
N MET A 57 26.59 -42.95 -1.40
CA MET A 57 26.57 -42.20 -0.14
C MET A 57 26.11 -40.78 -0.51
N ILE A 58 25.21 -40.17 0.26
CA ILE A 58 24.87 -38.75 0.14
C ILE A 58 25.87 -37.96 1.00
N PRO A 59 26.69 -37.04 0.46
CA PRO A 59 27.39 -36.07 1.28
C PRO A 59 26.42 -34.95 1.72
N PRO A 60 26.27 -34.67 3.04
CA PRO A 60 25.53 -33.53 3.52
C PRO A 60 26.49 -32.34 3.57
N ASN A 61 26.31 -31.35 2.70
CA ASN A 61 26.71 -29.95 2.90
C ASN A 61 26.45 -29.16 1.61
N GLY A 62 25.18 -28.92 1.32
CA GLY A 62 24.80 -27.73 0.56
C GLY A 62 24.68 -26.55 1.53
N PRO A 63 25.12 -25.33 1.19
CA PRO A 63 24.88 -24.17 2.03
C PRO A 63 23.38 -24.02 2.21
N ASN A 64 22.95 -24.12 3.47
CA ASN A 64 21.57 -23.88 3.89
C ASN A 64 21.21 -22.46 3.46
N TYR A 65 20.52 -22.30 2.34
CA TYR A 65 19.86 -21.03 2.02
C TYR A 65 18.82 -20.83 3.12
N PRO A 66 18.89 -19.75 3.94
CA PRO A 66 17.85 -19.48 4.90
C PRO A 66 16.54 -19.36 4.11
N SER A 67 15.62 -20.27 4.40
CA SER A 67 14.29 -20.27 3.81
C SER A 67 13.67 -18.90 4.10
N THR A 68 13.36 -18.13 3.06
CA THR A 68 12.75 -16.79 3.13
C THR A 68 11.47 -16.76 3.98
N ASN A 69 10.82 -17.92 4.13
CA ASN A 69 9.67 -18.13 5.01
C ASN A 69 9.98 -17.87 6.50
N THR A 70 11.20 -18.19 6.98
CA THR A 70 11.56 -18.02 8.39
C THR A 70 11.64 -16.54 8.77
N SER A 71 12.17 -15.69 7.87
CA SER A 71 12.32 -14.25 8.11
C SER A 71 10.97 -13.54 8.22
N GLN A 72 10.00 -13.90 7.38
CA GLN A 72 8.64 -13.34 7.46
C GLN A 72 7.95 -13.73 8.77
N HIS A 73 8.11 -14.99 9.19
CA HIS A 73 7.50 -15.50 10.42
C HIS A 73 8.05 -14.79 11.67
N VAL A 74 9.35 -14.50 11.73
CA VAL A 74 10.00 -13.79 12.84
C VAL A 74 9.53 -12.33 12.94
N ILE A 75 9.19 -11.71 11.82
CA ILE A 75 8.82 -10.28 11.77
C ILE A 75 7.36 -10.08 12.12
N LEU A 76 6.50 -10.99 11.66
CA LEU A 76 5.10 -11.02 12.09
C LEU A 76 4.96 -11.33 13.59
N GLN A 77 5.91 -12.06 14.18
CA GLN A 77 5.99 -12.21 15.64
C GLN A 77 6.35 -10.91 16.36
N ARG A 78 7.20 -10.07 15.76
CA ARG A 78 7.61 -8.80 16.35
C ARG A 78 6.57 -7.68 16.15
N HIS A 79 5.78 -7.79 15.09
CA HIS A 79 4.70 -6.86 14.73
C HIS A 79 3.37 -7.62 14.66
N PRO A 80 2.74 -7.90 15.81
CA PRO A 80 1.52 -8.71 15.84
C PRO A 80 0.38 -8.00 15.11
N MET A 81 -0.43 -8.79 14.41
CA MET A 81 -1.68 -8.35 13.82
C MET A 81 -2.66 -7.93 14.92
N LEU A 82 -3.23 -6.73 14.78
CA LEU A 82 -4.24 -6.20 15.71
C LEU A 82 -5.64 -6.18 15.13
N TRP A 83 -5.75 -6.10 13.81
CA TRP A 83 -7.02 -5.96 13.14
C TRP A 83 -6.95 -6.54 11.74
N GLN A 84 -8.04 -7.10 11.26
CA GLN A 84 -8.21 -7.53 9.88
C GLN A 84 -9.62 -7.15 9.44
N GLY A 85 -9.78 -6.77 8.18
CA GLY A 85 -11.10 -6.38 7.67
C GLY A 85 -11.01 -5.65 6.34
N LEU A 86 -12.10 -4.96 5.99
CA LEU A 86 -12.25 -4.25 4.73
C LEU A 86 -12.01 -2.76 4.90
N LEU A 87 -11.05 -2.20 4.16
CA LEU A 87 -11.02 -0.76 3.92
C LEU A 87 -12.01 -0.44 2.80
N THR A 88 -12.80 0.62 2.98
CA THR A 88 -13.73 1.13 1.98
C THR A 88 -13.40 2.59 1.66
N LEU A 89 -13.25 2.90 0.39
CA LEU A 89 -13.05 4.27 -0.10
C LEU A 89 -13.94 4.48 -1.32
N LYS A 90 -14.85 5.45 -1.23
CA LYS A 90 -15.95 5.62 -2.19
C LYS A 90 -16.80 4.34 -2.26
N ASN A 91 -16.78 3.65 -3.41
CA ASN A 91 -17.50 2.41 -3.68
C ASN A 91 -16.54 1.21 -3.79
N GLU A 92 -15.24 1.42 -3.59
CA GLU A 92 -14.21 0.40 -3.75
C GLU A 92 -13.76 -0.13 -2.39
N GLN A 93 -13.41 -1.41 -2.36
CA GLN A 93 -12.99 -2.10 -1.14
C GLN A 93 -11.70 -2.89 -1.34
N ALA A 94 -10.93 -3.02 -0.26
CA ALA A 94 -9.76 -3.91 -0.21
C ALA A 94 -9.67 -4.56 1.17
N ALA A 95 -9.44 -5.87 1.20
CA ALA A 95 -9.18 -6.59 2.45
C ALA A 95 -7.74 -6.37 2.90
N VAL A 96 -7.57 -5.98 4.16
CA VAL A 96 -6.26 -5.72 4.76
C VAL A 96 -6.19 -6.28 6.17
N GLN A 97 -4.96 -6.55 6.59
CA GLN A 97 -4.57 -6.82 7.97
C GLN A 97 -3.66 -5.69 8.46
N MET A 98 -3.87 -5.24 9.69
CA MET A 98 -3.11 -4.17 10.33
C MET A 98 -2.19 -4.75 11.40
N HIS A 99 -0.90 -4.51 11.24
CA HIS A 99 0.15 -4.96 12.15
C HIS A 99 0.64 -3.82 13.02
N TYR A 100 0.86 -4.08 14.29
CA TYR A 100 1.37 -3.10 15.23
C TYR A 100 2.79 -2.66 14.87
N VAL A 101 3.04 -1.35 14.78
CA VAL A 101 4.37 -0.78 14.57
C VAL A 101 4.87 -0.13 15.87
N CYS A 102 4.16 0.89 16.38
CA CYS A 102 4.55 1.58 17.61
C CYS A 102 3.36 2.32 18.27
N GLY A 103 3.60 2.91 19.45
CA GLY A 103 2.60 3.66 20.23
C GLY A 103 1.77 2.78 21.16
N ASN A 104 0.63 3.29 21.62
CA ASN A 104 -0.25 2.62 22.57
C ASN A 104 -1.26 1.69 21.87
N ARG A 105 -1.08 0.38 22.03
CA ARG A 105 -1.97 -0.64 21.44
C ARG A 105 -3.44 -0.48 21.85
N ASN A 106 -3.71 0.02 23.05
CA ASN A 106 -5.09 0.17 23.54
C ASN A 106 -5.88 1.18 22.71
N VAL A 107 -5.21 2.21 22.15
CA VAL A 107 -5.83 3.18 21.24
C VAL A 107 -6.38 2.48 19.99
N ALA A 108 -5.61 1.54 19.42
CA ALA A 108 -6.07 0.76 18.27
C ALA A 108 -7.24 -0.17 18.62
N VAL A 109 -7.19 -0.85 19.77
CA VAL A 109 -8.26 -1.76 20.22
C VAL A 109 -9.58 -1.02 20.44
N GLN A 110 -9.53 0.23 20.94
CA GLN A 110 -10.72 1.04 21.19
C GLN A 110 -11.25 1.71 19.92
N ALA A 111 -10.37 2.16 19.03
CA ALA A 111 -10.75 2.89 17.82
C ALA A 111 -11.21 2.00 16.66
N LEU A 112 -10.71 0.75 16.58
CA LEU A 112 -10.99 -0.13 15.46
C LEU A 112 -12.23 -1.00 15.72
N PRO A 113 -13.12 -1.18 14.72
CA PRO A 113 -14.27 -2.06 14.85
C PRO A 113 -13.88 -3.48 15.21
N PHE A 114 -14.66 -4.10 16.10
CA PHE A 114 -14.43 -5.44 16.61
C PHE A 114 -14.39 -6.50 15.48
N HIS A 115 -13.43 -7.42 15.57
CA HIS A 115 -13.05 -8.38 14.52
C HIS A 115 -13.74 -9.75 14.63
N GLU A 116 -14.81 -9.93 15.43
CA GLU A 116 -15.40 -11.28 15.58
C GLU A 116 -16.17 -11.82 14.37
N SER A 117 -16.29 -11.04 13.30
CA SER A 117 -16.63 -11.60 11.99
C SER A 117 -15.84 -10.87 10.91
N ASN A 118 -15.61 -11.54 9.78
CA ASN A 118 -15.04 -10.99 8.54
C ASN A 118 -15.84 -9.79 7.95
N SER A 119 -16.74 -9.19 8.73
CA SER A 119 -17.55 -8.03 8.42
C SER A 119 -17.00 -6.72 8.98
N ALA A 120 -15.89 -6.73 9.72
CA ALA A 120 -15.24 -5.51 10.19
C ALA A 120 -14.84 -4.63 8.99
N SER A 121 -15.35 -3.41 8.93
CA SER A 121 -15.08 -2.49 7.82
C SER A 121 -14.78 -1.08 8.31
N LEU A 122 -13.79 -0.44 7.70
CA LEU A 122 -13.38 0.94 7.96
C LEU A 122 -13.62 1.77 6.71
N ARG A 123 -14.50 2.76 6.82
CA ARG A 123 -14.88 3.61 5.68
C ARG A 123 -14.18 4.95 5.74
N ILE A 124 -13.33 5.20 4.75
CA ILE A 124 -12.69 6.50 4.54
C ILE A 124 -13.74 7.45 3.96
N THR A 125 -14.17 8.41 4.77
CA THR A 125 -15.21 9.40 4.41
C THR A 125 -14.63 10.79 4.19
N GLN A 126 -13.45 11.05 4.75
CA GLN A 126 -12.78 12.35 4.69
C GLN A 126 -11.33 12.20 4.23
N ARG A 127 -10.66 13.33 3.99
CA ARG A 127 -9.24 13.37 3.66
C ARG A 127 -8.57 14.57 4.32
N MET A 128 -7.35 14.38 4.80
CA MET A 128 -6.48 15.44 5.32
C MET A 128 -5.39 15.70 4.28
N ARG A 129 -5.28 16.93 3.78
CA ARG A 129 -4.27 17.31 2.80
C ARG A 129 -2.87 17.31 3.42
N PHE A 130 -1.85 17.07 2.61
CA PHE A 130 -0.44 17.17 3.00
C PHE A 130 0.01 18.64 3.08
N GLU A 131 -0.68 19.41 3.90
CA GLU A 131 -0.27 20.76 4.26
C GLU A 131 0.69 20.69 5.45
N PRO A 132 1.78 21.47 5.48
CA PRO A 132 2.79 21.40 6.53
C PRO A 132 2.23 21.54 7.95
N SER A 133 1.25 22.43 8.15
CA SER A 133 0.59 22.64 9.44
C SER A 133 -0.17 21.40 9.93
N GLN A 134 -0.84 20.68 9.02
CA GLN A 134 -1.57 19.46 9.34
C GLN A 134 -0.61 18.32 9.69
N LEU A 135 0.43 18.14 8.88
CA LEU A 135 1.45 17.12 9.13
C LEU A 135 2.20 17.39 10.43
N GLN A 136 2.59 18.63 10.70
CA GLN A 136 3.25 19.01 11.96
C GLN A 136 2.35 18.80 13.17
N SER A 137 1.05 19.09 13.05
CA SER A 137 0.11 18.82 14.14
C SER A 137 -0.02 17.32 14.43
N LEU A 138 -0.02 16.49 13.39
CA LEU A 138 -0.02 15.04 13.55
C LEU A 138 1.32 14.54 14.12
N GLU A 139 2.44 15.09 13.68
CA GLU A 139 3.78 14.77 14.17
C GLU A 139 3.88 14.94 15.69
N ASN A 140 3.40 16.07 16.20
CA ASN A 140 3.38 16.36 17.64
C ASN A 140 2.53 15.32 18.42
N LYS A 141 1.44 14.83 17.81
CA LYS A 141 0.62 13.76 18.40
C LYS A 141 1.34 12.41 18.36
N ILE A 142 2.06 12.09 17.29
CA ILE A 142 2.85 10.85 17.18
C ILE A 142 3.95 10.81 18.24
N GLN A 143 4.57 11.95 18.56
CA GLN A 143 5.56 12.05 19.64
C GLN A 143 4.96 11.71 21.01
N SER A 144 3.66 11.94 21.21
CA SER A 144 2.91 11.57 22.41
C SER A 144 2.44 10.12 22.33
N LYS A 145 3.38 9.18 22.54
CA LYS A 145 3.19 7.73 22.33
C LYS A 145 2.00 7.13 23.07
N ASP A 146 1.58 7.72 24.19
CA ASP A 146 0.45 7.24 24.98
C ASP A 146 -0.92 7.54 24.32
N GLU A 147 -0.99 8.57 23.47
CA GLU A 147 -2.22 9.04 22.84
C GLU A 147 -2.35 8.62 21.36
N CYS A 148 -1.34 7.93 20.83
CA CYS A 148 -1.28 7.52 19.44
C CYS A 148 -0.94 6.04 19.27
N CYS A 149 -1.34 5.45 18.15
CA CYS A 149 -0.90 4.13 17.71
C CYS A 149 -0.62 4.15 16.21
N ILE A 150 0.53 3.59 15.81
CA ILE A 150 0.90 3.41 14.41
C ILE A 150 0.80 1.93 14.06
N LEU A 151 0.09 1.66 12.97
CA LEU A 151 -0.09 0.34 12.38
C LEU A 151 0.33 0.36 10.92
N LEU A 152 0.65 -0.82 10.42
CA LEU A 152 0.93 -1.06 9.01
C LEU A 152 -0.17 -1.94 8.41
N ALA A 153 -0.90 -1.41 7.42
CA ALA A 153 -1.93 -2.15 6.71
C ALA A 153 -1.35 -2.83 5.47
N LEU A 154 -1.51 -4.15 5.40
CA LEU A 154 -1.06 -5.02 4.30
C LEU A 154 -2.26 -5.76 3.69
N PRO A 155 -2.29 -5.99 2.38
CA PRO A 155 -3.35 -6.77 1.75
C PRO A 155 -3.35 -8.19 2.31
N CYS A 156 -4.54 -8.73 2.57
CA CYS A 156 -4.75 -10.12 2.99
C CYS A 156 -5.85 -10.76 2.14
N GLY A 157 -5.81 -12.08 2.00
CA GLY A 157 -6.80 -12.83 1.23
C GLY A 157 -6.81 -14.30 1.67
N ARG A 158 -7.81 -15.05 1.22
CA ARG A 158 -7.99 -16.47 1.60
C ARG A 158 -6.97 -17.40 0.95
N ASP A 159 -6.47 -16.99 -0.22
CA ASP A 159 -5.49 -17.71 -1.02
C ASP A 159 -4.60 -16.70 -1.77
N GLN A 160 -3.59 -17.22 -2.48
CA GLN A 160 -2.61 -16.39 -3.20
C GLN A 160 -3.26 -15.51 -4.28
N VAL A 161 -4.32 -15.98 -4.94
CA VAL A 161 -5.02 -15.24 -6.00
C VAL A 161 -5.82 -14.09 -5.40
N ASP A 162 -6.50 -14.35 -4.28
CA ASP A 162 -7.22 -13.32 -3.53
C ASP A 162 -6.24 -12.27 -2.99
N VAL A 163 -5.12 -12.65 -2.38
CA VAL A 163 -4.08 -11.71 -1.92
C VAL A 163 -3.59 -10.79 -3.04
N LEU A 164 -3.35 -11.34 -4.24
CA LEU A 164 -2.97 -10.55 -5.41
C LEU A 164 -4.08 -9.58 -5.84
N THR A 165 -5.34 -10.04 -5.82
CA THR A 165 -6.50 -9.20 -6.10
C THR A 165 -6.63 -8.05 -5.10
N GLN A 166 -6.50 -8.33 -3.80
CA GLN A 166 -6.57 -7.31 -2.75
C GLN A 166 -5.39 -6.34 -2.82
N SER A 167 -4.19 -6.82 -3.13
CA SER A 167 -3.01 -5.98 -3.38
C SER A 167 -3.24 -5.03 -4.56
N ASN A 168 -3.82 -5.52 -5.66
CA ASN A 168 -4.18 -4.69 -6.81
C ASN A 168 -5.25 -3.65 -6.47
N ASN A 169 -6.30 -4.04 -5.74
CA ASN A 169 -7.36 -3.14 -5.31
C ASN A 169 -6.82 -2.04 -4.38
N LEU A 170 -5.99 -2.42 -3.40
CA LEU A 170 -5.36 -1.49 -2.47
C LEU A 170 -4.51 -0.46 -3.22
N ARG A 171 -3.69 -0.93 -4.16
CA ARG A 171 -2.85 -0.06 -5.00
C ARG A 171 -3.68 0.88 -5.86
N LYS A 172 -4.60 0.34 -6.65
CA LYS A 172 -5.37 1.09 -7.65
C LYS A 172 -6.35 2.07 -7.01
N TYR A 173 -7.08 1.65 -5.99
CA TYR A 173 -8.21 2.42 -5.46
C TYR A 173 -7.85 3.26 -4.24
N PHE A 174 -6.86 2.86 -3.45
CA PHE A 174 -6.46 3.59 -2.24
C PHE A 174 -5.16 4.34 -2.47
N ILE A 175 -4.05 3.64 -2.76
CA ILE A 175 -2.72 4.25 -2.86
C ILE A 175 -2.69 5.31 -3.96
N THR A 176 -3.01 4.92 -5.20
CA THR A 176 -3.00 5.86 -6.35
C THR A 176 -3.95 7.03 -6.12
N TYR A 177 -5.14 6.78 -5.55
CA TYR A 177 -6.09 7.85 -5.27
C TYR A 177 -5.56 8.84 -4.23
N LEU A 178 -5.11 8.35 -3.06
CA LEU A 178 -4.63 9.20 -1.97
C LEU A 178 -3.38 9.99 -2.37
N GLN A 179 -2.44 9.36 -3.10
CA GLN A 179 -1.27 10.04 -3.66
C GLN A 179 -1.68 11.14 -4.64
N SER A 180 -2.60 10.86 -5.58
CA SER A 180 -3.08 11.86 -6.55
C SER A 180 -3.77 13.05 -5.89
N LYS A 181 -4.35 12.85 -4.70
CA LYS A 181 -4.99 13.90 -3.90
C LYS A 181 -4.06 14.58 -2.92
N LEU A 182 -2.79 14.13 -2.83
CA LEU A 182 -1.80 14.60 -1.87
C LEU A 182 -2.41 14.69 -0.46
N ALA A 183 -3.01 13.58 -0.03
CA ALA A 183 -3.80 13.55 1.19
C ALA A 183 -3.78 12.17 1.86
N ALA A 184 -3.96 12.16 3.17
CA ALA A 184 -4.29 10.98 3.95
C ALA A 184 -5.81 10.76 3.96
N GLY A 185 -6.24 9.50 3.99
CA GLY A 185 -7.62 9.14 4.27
C GLY A 185 -7.95 9.37 5.75
N ILE A 186 -9.18 9.81 6.05
CA ILE A 186 -9.65 10.04 7.41
C ILE A 186 -10.87 9.16 7.69
N VAL A 187 -10.79 8.43 8.80
CA VAL A 187 -11.91 7.73 9.44
C VAL A 187 -12.09 8.33 10.83
N ASN A 188 -13.26 8.90 11.08
CA ASN A 188 -13.64 9.37 12.42
C ASN A 188 -14.40 8.25 13.11
N ASP A 189 -13.92 7.87 14.28
CA ASP A 189 -14.67 7.00 15.15
C ASP A 189 -15.51 7.82 16.14
N SER A 190 -16.73 7.35 16.43
CA SER A 190 -17.66 8.03 17.33
C SER A 190 -17.17 8.08 18.78
N ALA A 191 -16.19 7.26 19.17
CA ALA A 191 -15.64 7.24 20.52
C ALA A 191 -14.47 8.21 20.74
N GLY A 192 -14.24 9.18 19.84
CA GLY A 192 -13.20 10.19 20.01
C GLY A 192 -11.82 9.72 19.57
N PHE A 193 -11.77 9.01 18.45
CA PHE A 193 -10.52 8.68 17.76
C PHE A 193 -10.56 9.14 16.31
N ILE A 194 -9.41 9.59 15.82
CA ILE A 194 -9.21 9.88 14.40
C ILE A 194 -8.14 8.94 13.86
N THR A 195 -8.51 8.19 12.82
CA THR A 195 -7.61 7.32 12.07
C THR A 195 -7.19 8.00 10.77
N HIS A 196 -5.88 8.22 10.63
CA HIS A 196 -5.23 8.76 9.44
C HIS A 196 -4.61 7.62 8.65
N ILE A 197 -4.94 7.52 7.36
CA ILE A 197 -4.48 6.44 6.49
C ILE A 197 -3.61 7.07 5.39
N PHE A 198 -2.30 6.88 5.52
CA PHE A 198 -1.31 7.42 4.60
C PHE A 198 -0.99 6.41 3.50
N PRO A 199 -1.00 6.82 2.22
CA PRO A 199 -0.31 6.07 1.18
C PRO A 199 1.21 6.16 1.39
N PRO A 200 2.01 5.34 0.69
CA PRO A 200 3.45 5.55 0.60
C PRO A 200 3.76 6.98 0.13
N CYS A 201 4.48 7.72 0.97
CA CYS A 201 4.94 9.09 0.77
C CYS A 201 6.06 9.42 1.75
N ASP A 202 6.77 10.53 1.53
CA ASP A 202 7.91 10.98 2.35
C ASP A 202 7.62 10.94 3.85
N PHE A 203 6.47 11.47 4.29
CA PHE A 203 6.07 11.45 5.70
C PHE A 203 5.97 10.03 6.25
N SER A 204 5.28 9.13 5.53
CA SER A 204 5.12 7.74 5.98
C SER A 204 6.43 6.96 5.97
N GLU A 205 7.29 7.18 4.97
CA GLU A 205 8.56 6.48 4.84
C GLU A 205 9.53 6.88 5.94
N GLN A 206 9.63 8.19 6.24
CA GLN A 206 10.46 8.69 7.34
C GLN A 206 10.09 8.05 8.68
N HIS A 207 8.78 7.98 8.98
CA HIS A 207 8.29 7.35 10.21
C HIS A 207 8.58 5.85 10.25
N LEU A 208 8.34 5.13 9.14
CA LEU A 208 8.57 3.68 9.09
C LEU A 208 10.07 3.32 9.17
N VAL A 209 10.96 4.10 8.54
CA VAL A 209 12.41 3.93 8.67
C VAL A 209 12.85 4.06 10.13
N GLN A 210 12.27 5.03 10.86
CA GLN A 210 12.64 5.27 12.25
C GLN A 210 12.06 4.25 13.22
N THR A 211 10.84 3.76 12.97
CA THR A 211 10.07 2.96 13.94
C THR A 211 10.11 1.45 13.68
N ALA A 212 10.16 1.03 12.42
CA ALA A 212 10.19 -0.38 12.03
C ALA A 212 11.01 -0.59 10.73
N PRO A 213 12.34 -0.31 10.76
CA PRO A 213 13.19 -0.46 9.59
C PRO A 213 13.21 -1.91 9.07
N ASP A 214 13.13 -2.90 9.96
CA ASP A 214 13.08 -4.31 9.60
C ASP A 214 11.81 -4.69 8.85
N MET A 215 10.65 -4.13 9.20
CA MET A 215 9.43 -4.29 8.41
C MET A 215 9.59 -3.66 7.03
N LEU A 216 10.08 -2.42 6.96
CA LEU A 216 10.14 -1.66 5.71
C LEU A 216 10.95 -2.37 4.62
N HIS A 217 12.06 -3.03 4.97
CA HIS A 217 12.84 -3.82 4.02
C HIS A 217 12.01 -4.94 3.34
N HIS A 218 11.05 -5.52 4.06
CA HIS A 218 10.16 -6.56 3.52
C HIS A 218 8.99 -6.01 2.72
N LEU A 219 8.68 -4.71 2.86
CA LEU A 219 7.63 -4.06 2.09
C LEU A 219 8.05 -3.68 0.67
N SER A 220 9.31 -3.89 0.31
CA SER A 220 9.78 -3.67 -1.06
C SER A 220 8.94 -4.50 -2.04
N GLY A 221 8.17 -3.81 -2.88
CA GLY A 221 7.25 -4.43 -3.85
C GLY A 221 5.87 -4.82 -3.29
N ILE A 222 5.60 -4.60 -2.00
CA ILE A 222 4.30 -4.87 -1.37
C ILE A 222 3.52 -3.57 -1.24
N SER A 223 2.28 -3.58 -1.72
CA SER A 223 1.35 -2.46 -1.51
C SER A 223 0.99 -2.37 -0.04
N HIS A 224 1.24 -1.22 0.59
CA HIS A 224 0.98 -1.01 2.01
C HIS A 224 0.46 0.40 2.27
N LEU A 225 -0.14 0.59 3.44
CA LEU A 225 -0.55 1.89 3.96
C LEU A 225 -0.04 2.04 5.40
N MET A 226 0.40 3.24 5.77
CA MET A 226 0.68 3.56 7.17
C MET A 226 -0.59 4.11 7.81
N VAL A 227 -1.00 3.54 8.93
CA VAL A 227 -2.22 3.93 9.66
C VAL A 227 -1.81 4.55 10.99
N VAL A 228 -2.24 5.79 11.25
CA VAL A 228 -1.97 6.51 12.49
C VAL A 228 -3.29 6.82 13.18
N ILE A 229 -3.51 6.22 14.33
CA ILE A 229 -4.69 6.46 15.17
C ILE A 229 -4.29 7.41 16.29
N THR A 230 -5.06 8.47 16.46
CA THR A 230 -4.84 9.45 17.54
C THR A 230 -6.13 9.67 18.31
N THR A 231 -5.99 9.86 19.61
CA THR A 231 -7.10 10.24 20.49
C THR A 231 -7.46 11.71 20.26
N THR A 232 -8.76 12.05 20.24
CA THR A 232 -9.25 13.43 20.11
C THR A 232 -9.63 14.07 21.44
N THR A 233 -9.24 13.49 22.58
CA THR A 233 -9.48 14.08 23.90
C THR A 233 -8.83 15.46 23.99
N ASN A 234 -9.62 16.51 23.80
CA ASN A 234 -9.38 17.78 24.47
C ASN A 234 -9.39 17.46 25.97
N THR A 235 -8.22 17.48 26.59
CA THR A 235 -8.08 17.46 28.05
C THR A 235 -8.76 18.72 28.58
N THR A 236 -10.08 18.66 28.73
CA THR A 236 -10.83 19.65 29.48
C THR A 236 -10.60 19.29 30.94
N ASN A 237 -9.44 19.71 31.46
CA ASN A 237 -9.19 19.78 32.89
C ASN A 237 -10.33 20.62 33.49
N HIS A 238 -11.32 19.97 34.07
CA HIS A 238 -12.23 20.62 35.00
C HIS A 238 -11.86 20.13 36.40
N ALA A 239 -11.13 21.04 37.08
CA ALA A 239 -11.01 21.30 38.51
C ALA A 239 -11.27 20.16 39.50
#